data_AF-A0A3M1PYK4-F1
#
_entry.id   AF-A0A3M1PYK4-F1
#
_cell.length_a   1.000
_cell.length_b   1.000
_cell.length_c   1.000
_cell.angle_alpha   90.00
_cell.angle_beta   90.00
_cell.angle_gamma   90.00
#
_symmetry.space_group_name_H-M   'P 1'
#
loop_
_entity.id
_entity.type
_entity.pdbx_description
1 polymer ?
#
loop_
_entity_poly.entity_id
_entity_poly.type
_entity_poly.pdbx_seq_one_letter_code
_entity_poly.pdbx_strand_id
1 'polypeptide(L)' 'MEVRMDLAQIVISETRDTQIIVLRERDGARHLPILIGLSEA' A
#
# COMPACT_ATOMS: atom_id res chain seq x y z
N MET A 1 -13.47 15.56 -1.65
CA MET A 1 -14.24 14.31 -1.63
C MET A 1 -13.30 13.22 -1.17
N GLU A 2 -13.55 12.65 0.01
CA GLU A 2 -12.72 11.58 0.56
C GLU A 2 -13.07 10.26 -0.12
N VAL A 3 -12.05 9.46 -0.47
CA VAL A 3 -12.23 8.15 -1.08
C VAL A 3 -11.89 7.10 -0.03
N ARG A 4 -12.84 6.18 0.24
CA ARG A 4 -12.63 5.10 1.20
C ARG A 4 -11.78 4.01 0.55
N MET A 5 -10.68 3.68 1.22
CA MET A 5 -9.73 2.68 0.79
C MET A 5 -9.65 1.55 1.81
N ASP A 6 -9.47 0.34 1.33
CA ASP A 6 -9.21 -0.85 2.14
C ASP A 6 -7.79 -1.38 1.84
N LEU A 7 -7.16 -1.99 2.84
CA LEU A 7 -5.88 -2.68 2.66
C LEU A 7 -6.08 -3.89 1.74
N ALA A 8 -5.42 -3.90 0.59
CA ALA A 8 -5.55 -4.95 -0.41
C ALA A 8 -4.36 -5.92 -0.39
N GLN A 9 -3.13 -5.41 -0.23
CA GLN A 9 -1.92 -6.23 -0.24
C GLN A 9 -0.78 -5.56 0.52
N ILE A 10 0.06 -6.35 1.18
CA ILE A 10 1.36 -5.92 1.70
C ILE A 10 2.43 -6.77 1.00
N VAL A 11 3.41 -6.13 0.38
CA VAL A 11 4.57 -6.77 -0.23
C VAL A 11 5.80 -6.39 0.57
N ILE A 12 6.38 -7.36 1.24
CA ILE A 12 7.62 -7.21 1.99
C ILE A 12 8.75 -7.79 1.15
N SER A 13 9.84 -7.05 1.01
CA SER A 13 11.04 -7.54 0.33
C SER A 13 12.11 -7.81 1.39
N GLU A 14 12.51 -9.06 1.57
CA GLU A 14 13.61 -9.39 2.50
C GLU A 14 14.99 -8.94 1.99
N THR A 15 15.08 -8.62 0.70
CA THR A 15 16.34 -8.20 0.05
C THR A 15 16.43 -6.69 -0.16
N ARG A 16 15.36 -5.95 0.12
CA ARG A 16 15.30 -4.49 -0.07
C ARG A 16 14.78 -3.85 1.20
N ASP A 17 15.35 -2.70 1.55
CA ASP A 17 14.92 -1.93 2.72
C ASP A 17 13.61 -1.15 2.49
N THR A 18 12.72 -1.72 1.69
CA THR A 18 11.46 -1.10 1.26
C THR A 18 10.33 -2.12 1.26
N GLN A 19 9.17 -1.71 1.75
CA GLN A 19 7.92 -2.46 1.70
C GLN A 19 6.88 -1.68 0.88
N ILE A 20 5.94 -2.39 0.26
CA ILE A 20 4.86 -1.80 -0.54
C ILE A 20 3.53 -2.17 0.09
N ILE A 21 2.74 -1.17 0.48
CA ILE A 21 1.35 -1.33 0.91
C ILE A 21 0.45 -0.91 -0.24
N VAL A 22 -0.42 -1.80 -0.69
CA VAL A 22 -1.41 -1.51 -1.73
C VAL A 22 -2.76 -1.31 -1.07
N LEU A 23 -3.29 -0.11 -1.25
CA LEU A 23 -4.68 0.21 -0.91
C LEU A 23 -5.55 0.07 -2.15
N ARG A 24 -6.76 -0.44 -1.99
CA ARG A 24 -7.78 -0.51 -3.04
C ARG A 24 -8.99 0.32 -2.63
N GLU A 25 -9.55 1.03 -3.58
CA GLU A 25 -10.82 1.71 -3.39
C GLU A 25 -11.95 0.70 -3.13
N ARG A 26 -12.72 0.93 -2.05
CA ARG A 26 -13.77 0.02 -1.61
C ARG A 26 -14.83 -0.23 -2.69
N ASP A 27 -15.29 0.84 -3.32
CA ASP A 27 -16.40 0.83 -4.28
C ASP A 27 -15.93 1.07 -5.73
N GLY A 28 -14.64 0.81 -6.01
CA GLY A 28 -14.04 1.13 -7.30
C GLY A 28 -12.92 0.18 -7.73
N ALA A 29 -12.24 0.57 -8.82
CA ALA A 29 -11.14 -0.19 -9.42
C ALA A 29 -9.76 0.46 -9.19
N ARG A 30 -9.71 1.58 -8.47
CA ARG A 30 -8.46 2.30 -8.21
C ARG A 30 -7.61 1.57 -7.19
N HIS A 31 -6.31 1.58 -7.43
CA HIS A 31 -5.30 1.06 -6.53
C HIS A 31 -4.28 2.17 -6.24
N LEU A 32 -3.83 2.24 -5.00
CA LEU A 32 -2.84 3.19 -4.54
C LEU A 32 -1.71 2.41 -3.86
N PRO A 33 -0.58 2.19 -4.54
CA PRO A 33 0.61 1.65 -3.92
C PRO A 33 1.34 2.73 -3.12
N ILE A 34 1.70 2.41 -1.88
CA ILE A 34 2.48 3.24 -0.97
C ILE A 34 3.80 2.51 -0.72
N LEU A 35 4.92 3.14 -1.08
CA LEU A 35 6.26 2.65 -0.78
C LEU A 35 6.67 3.20 0.58
N ILE A 36 7.09 2.31 1.49
CA ILE A 36 7.56 2.66 2.84
C ILE A 36 8.99 2.14 2.98
N GLY A 37 9.92 2.98 3.42
CA GLY A 37 11.26 2.53 3.80
C GLY A 37 11.26 1.84 5.17
N LEU A 38 12.26 1.00 5.46
CA LEU A 38 12.40 0.34 6.77
C LEU A 38 12.49 1.33 7.96
N SER A 39 12.83 2.59 7.72
CA SER A 39 12.95 3.62 8.76
C SER A 39 11.64 4.32 9.12
N GLU A 40 10.56 4.05 8.39
CA GLU A 40 9.25 4.72 8.54
C GLU A 40 8.14 3.76 9.01
N ALA A 41 8.48 2.48 9.20
CA ALA A 41 7.59 1.39 9.61
C ALA A 41 7.27 1.39 11.12
#